data_AF-A0A7L4YBL4-F1
#
_entry.id   AF-A0A7L4YBL4-F1
#
_cell.length_a   1.000
_cell.length_b   1.000
_cell.length_c   1.000
_cell.angle_alpha   90.00
_cell.angle_beta   90.00
_cell.angle_gamma   90.00
#
_symmetry.space_group_name_H-M   'P 1'
#
loop_
_entity.id
_entity.type
_entity.pdbx_description
1 polymer ?
#
loop_
_entity_poly.entity_id
_entity_poly.type
_entity_poly.pdbx_seq_one_letter_code
_entity_poly.pdbx_strand_id
1 'polypeptide(L)'
;MNTTAAATQAKVTVATIRTWCRIGAVSAVKQAGRWVIDTASLAARIAIGSMRTRKKAPVTDTLDLAATYTWTPAGAADAVTLTPTVKARRNASGNITTVSNLAPLLADQIDGITDEGARRHTLTVLESARIVFCDTPHDEAAPTISGVTLLDRGQVRVQYQGARDLPVQAVIDLAHKLRAQLGL
;
A
#
# COMPACT_ATOMS: atom_id res chain seq x y z
N MET A 1 14.09 32.30 20.33
CA MET A 1 14.83 31.17 19.70
C MET A 1 15.62 31.65 18.48
N ASN A 2 16.80 31.07 18.16
CA ASN A 2 17.59 31.47 16.99
C ASN A 2 17.18 30.69 15.70
N THR A 3 17.60 31.18 14.53
CA THR A 3 17.19 30.61 13.24
C THR A 3 17.68 29.18 13.00
N THR A 4 18.82 28.79 13.57
CA THR A 4 19.37 27.43 13.42
C THR A 4 18.57 26.43 14.23
N ALA A 5 18.25 26.76 15.48
CA ALA A 5 17.41 25.93 16.34
C ALA A 5 15.99 25.79 15.75
N ALA A 6 15.41 26.88 15.24
CA ALA A 6 14.12 26.87 14.59
C ALA A 6 14.10 25.98 13.32
N ALA A 7 15.19 26.01 12.54
CA ALA A 7 15.35 25.18 11.35
C ALA A 7 15.35 23.68 11.70
N THR A 8 16.10 23.29 12.72
CA THR A 8 16.13 21.92 13.24
C THR A 8 14.75 21.47 13.73
N GLN A 9 14.07 22.31 14.53
CA GLN A 9 12.76 21.98 15.08
C GLN A 9 11.68 21.82 14.00
N ALA A 10 11.70 22.66 12.97
CA ALA A 10 10.74 22.61 11.88
C ALA A 10 11.14 21.64 10.74
N LYS A 11 12.33 21.02 10.82
CA LYS A 11 12.93 20.19 9.75
C LYS A 11 12.97 20.92 8.39
N VAL A 12 13.32 22.20 8.40
CA VAL A 12 13.47 23.03 7.18
C VAL A 12 14.82 23.73 7.16
N THR A 13 15.19 24.34 6.04
CA THR A 13 16.45 25.09 5.94
C THR A 13 16.38 26.43 6.67
N VAL A 14 17.54 26.94 7.10
CA VAL A 14 17.67 28.28 7.69
C VAL A 14 17.17 29.37 6.73
N ALA A 15 17.38 29.20 5.42
CA ALA A 15 16.86 30.11 4.40
C ALA A 15 15.32 30.19 4.42
N THR A 16 14.64 29.05 4.54
CA THR A 16 13.18 28.97 4.68
C THR A 16 12.69 29.69 5.93
N ILE A 17 13.35 29.48 7.08
CA ILE A 17 13.03 30.19 8.33
C ILE A 17 13.20 31.71 8.15
N ARG A 18 14.28 32.15 7.51
CA ARG A 18 14.50 33.58 7.23
C ARG A 18 13.42 34.15 6.33
N THR A 19 13.00 33.42 5.31
CA THR A 19 11.89 33.82 4.45
C THR A 19 10.60 33.95 5.23
N TRP A 20 10.28 33.00 6.13
CA TRP A 20 9.12 33.10 6.99
C TRP A 20 9.14 34.33 7.90
N CYS A 21 10.30 34.67 8.47
CA CYS A 21 10.46 35.88 9.26
C CYS A 21 10.24 37.15 8.42
N ARG A 22 10.74 37.19 7.16
CA ARG A 22 10.57 38.35 6.28
C ARG A 22 9.12 38.57 5.85
N ILE A 23 8.38 37.51 5.57
CA ILE A 23 6.98 37.59 5.11
C ILE A 23 5.96 37.64 6.26
N GLY A 24 6.43 37.64 7.51
CA GLY A 24 5.55 37.65 8.69
C GLY A 24 4.80 36.34 8.96
N ALA A 25 5.24 35.21 8.38
CA ALA A 25 4.61 33.90 8.61
C ALA A 25 4.91 33.32 10.00
N VAL A 26 5.94 33.84 10.68
CA VAL A 26 6.29 33.53 12.06
C VAL A 26 6.67 34.83 12.76
N SER A 27 6.18 35.05 13.97
CA SER A 27 6.55 36.21 14.79
C SER A 27 8.02 36.13 15.16
N ALA A 28 8.78 37.14 14.74
CA ALA A 28 10.20 37.26 15.04
C ALA A 28 10.61 38.73 15.13
N VAL A 29 11.56 39.02 16.03
CA VAL A 29 12.17 40.33 16.19
C VAL A 29 13.60 40.28 15.67
N LYS A 30 14.04 41.32 14.97
CA LYS A 30 15.42 41.41 14.48
C LYS A 30 16.28 42.16 15.50
N GLN A 31 17.17 41.45 16.18
CA GLN A 31 18.09 41.99 17.19
C GLN A 31 19.54 41.80 16.72
N ALA A 32 20.32 42.89 16.67
CA ALA A 32 21.72 42.88 16.23
C ALA A 32 21.95 42.12 14.90
N GLY A 33 21.04 42.29 13.93
CA GLY A 33 21.12 41.62 12.63
C GLY A 33 20.69 40.15 12.61
N ARG A 34 20.29 39.57 13.75
CA ARG A 34 19.81 38.19 13.88
C ARG A 34 18.31 38.16 14.17
N TRP A 35 17.61 37.15 13.65
CA TRP A 35 16.21 36.93 13.96
C TRP A 35 16.07 36.15 15.27
N VAL A 36 15.34 36.73 16.22
CA VAL A 36 14.88 36.10 17.45
C VAL A 36 13.42 35.70 17.23
N ILE A 37 13.19 34.41 17.11
CA ILE A 37 11.91 33.80 16.74
C ILE A 37 11.12 33.45 18.00
N ASP A 38 9.83 33.77 17.98
CA ASP A 38 8.86 33.33 18.98
C ASP A 38 8.55 31.83 18.83
N THR A 39 8.63 31.09 19.94
CA THR A 39 8.47 29.63 19.94
C THR A 39 7.04 29.18 19.68
N ALA A 40 6.06 29.89 20.23
CA ALA A 40 4.64 29.57 20.04
C ALA A 40 4.20 29.78 18.58
N SER A 41 4.63 30.89 17.98
CA SER A 41 4.38 31.19 16.58
C SER A 41 5.03 30.17 15.64
N LEU A 42 6.25 29.70 15.94
CA LEU A 42 6.88 28.63 15.17
C LEU A 42 6.09 27.32 15.27
N ALA A 43 5.68 26.92 16.49
CA ALA A 43 4.89 25.71 16.72
C ALA A 43 3.57 25.75 15.92
N ALA A 44 2.88 26.89 15.93
CA ALA A 44 1.66 27.10 15.14
C ALA A 44 1.93 26.94 13.63
N ARG A 45 3.03 27.49 13.11
CA ARG A 45 3.38 27.35 11.69
C ARG A 45 3.69 25.90 11.30
N ILE A 46 4.39 25.16 12.15
CA ILE A 46 4.68 23.72 11.95
C ILE A 46 3.37 22.93 11.95
N ALA A 47 2.45 23.22 12.87
CA ALA A 47 1.14 22.57 12.92
C ALA A 47 0.32 22.82 11.65
N ILE A 48 0.30 24.05 11.13
CA ILE A 48 -0.37 24.35 9.84
C ILE A 48 0.28 23.55 8.70
N GLY A 49 1.61 23.46 8.69
CA GLY A 49 2.36 22.64 7.71
C GLY A 49 1.98 21.17 7.76
N SER A 50 1.89 20.59 8.97
CA SER A 50 1.53 19.18 9.15
C SER A 50 0.06 18.89 8.79
N MET A 51 -0.85 19.84 9.00
CA MET A 51 -2.25 19.73 8.59
C MET A 51 -2.44 19.79 7.07
N ARG A 52 -1.68 20.64 6.37
CA ARG A 52 -1.80 20.78 4.91
C ARG A 52 -1.31 19.54 4.16
N THR A 53 -0.38 18.78 4.75
CA THR A 53 0.05 17.47 4.26
C THR A 53 -1.03 16.39 4.43
N ARG A 54 -2.02 16.57 5.32
CA ARG A 54 -3.17 15.65 5.50
C ARG A 54 -4.33 15.92 4.53
N LYS A 55 -4.05 16.42 3.33
CA LYS A 55 -4.95 16.28 2.18
C LYS A 55 -4.26 15.42 1.12
N LYS A 56 -3.95 14.18 1.45
CA LYS A 56 -4.10 13.14 0.43
C LYS A 56 -5.59 12.93 0.28
N ALA A 57 -6.13 13.31 -0.87
CA ALA A 57 -7.45 12.81 -1.28
C ALA A 57 -7.48 11.28 -1.07
N PRO A 58 -8.63 10.67 -0.75
CA PRO A 58 -8.74 9.23 -0.85
C PRO A 58 -8.42 8.91 -2.31
N VAL A 59 -7.22 8.37 -2.55
CA VAL A 59 -7.02 7.55 -3.72
C VAL A 59 -7.98 6.40 -3.47
N THR A 60 -9.14 6.45 -4.11
CA THR A 60 -9.93 5.25 -4.30
C THR A 60 -9.04 4.37 -5.13
N ASP A 61 -8.22 3.57 -4.44
CA ASP A 61 -7.25 2.61 -4.97
C ASP A 61 -8.08 1.49 -5.60
N THR A 62 -8.79 1.86 -6.66
CA THR A 62 -9.72 1.01 -7.39
C THR A 62 -8.84 0.11 -8.22
N LEU A 63 -8.79 -1.15 -7.84
CA LEU A 63 -8.05 -2.15 -8.58
C LEU A 63 -8.72 -2.32 -9.94
N ASP A 64 -7.93 -2.19 -10.99
CA ASP A 64 -8.40 -2.53 -12.32
C ASP A 64 -8.45 -4.06 -12.46
N LEU A 65 -9.65 -4.62 -12.31
CA LEU A 65 -9.89 -6.06 -12.44
C LEU A 65 -9.80 -6.54 -13.91
N ALA A 66 -9.72 -5.62 -14.87
CA ALA A 66 -9.48 -5.91 -16.28
C ALA A 66 -8.00 -5.75 -16.66
N ALA A 67 -7.13 -5.36 -15.71
CA ALA A 67 -5.70 -5.22 -15.96
C ALA A 67 -5.09 -6.53 -16.47
N THR A 68 -4.14 -6.41 -17.37
CA THR A 68 -3.38 -7.56 -17.89
C THR A 68 -1.91 -7.39 -17.55
N TYR A 69 -1.28 -8.47 -17.11
CA TYR A 69 0.17 -8.50 -16.92
C TYR A 69 0.78 -9.45 -17.93
N THR A 70 1.60 -8.91 -18.81
CA THR A 70 2.29 -9.67 -19.86
C THR A 70 3.77 -9.72 -19.54
N TRP A 71 4.34 -10.92 -19.56
CA TRP A 71 5.78 -11.11 -19.38
C TRP A 71 6.31 -12.17 -20.32
N THR A 72 7.55 -12.01 -20.75
CA THR A 72 8.24 -13.00 -21.59
C THR A 72 9.25 -13.73 -20.73
N PRO A 73 9.05 -15.03 -20.44
CA PRO A 73 10.05 -15.81 -19.73
C PRO A 73 11.35 -15.89 -20.55
N ALA A 74 12.52 -15.69 -19.94
CA ALA A 74 13.77 -16.05 -20.64
C ALA A 74 13.75 -17.50 -21.11
N GLY A 75 14.06 -17.69 -22.39
CA GLY A 75 14.02 -18.99 -23.07
C GLY A 75 12.66 -19.35 -23.68
N ALA A 76 11.59 -18.58 -23.45
CA ALA A 76 10.32 -18.77 -24.13
C ALA A 76 10.26 -17.96 -25.44
N ALA A 77 9.65 -18.55 -26.47
CA ALA A 77 9.40 -17.87 -27.73
C ALA A 77 8.23 -16.87 -27.64
N ASP A 78 7.26 -17.15 -26.75
CA ASP A 78 6.01 -16.41 -26.64
C ASP A 78 5.85 -15.74 -25.28
N ALA A 79 5.23 -14.56 -25.29
CA ALA A 79 4.87 -13.83 -24.07
C ALA A 79 3.64 -14.47 -23.40
N VAL A 80 3.68 -14.59 -22.08
CA VAL A 80 2.56 -15.07 -21.27
C VAL A 80 1.77 -13.86 -20.78
N THR A 81 0.46 -13.86 -21.02
CA THR A 81 -0.45 -12.81 -20.55
C THR A 81 -1.38 -13.36 -19.48
N LEU A 82 -1.41 -12.71 -18.32
CA LEU A 82 -2.24 -13.05 -17.17
C LEU A 82 -3.32 -11.98 -16.99
N THR A 83 -4.55 -12.41 -16.69
CA THR A 83 -5.68 -11.54 -16.38
C THR A 83 -6.31 -11.99 -15.06
N PRO A 84 -6.62 -11.08 -14.12
CA PRO A 84 -7.33 -11.41 -12.90
C PRO A 84 -8.64 -12.08 -13.25
N THR A 85 -9.00 -13.10 -12.48
CA THR A 85 -10.26 -13.81 -12.67
C THR A 85 -11.05 -13.75 -11.38
N VAL A 86 -12.23 -13.14 -11.44
CA VAL A 86 -13.19 -13.09 -10.33
C VAL A 86 -14.35 -14.03 -10.64
N LYS A 87 -14.56 -15.02 -9.77
CA LYS A 87 -15.67 -15.98 -9.88
C LYS A 87 -16.51 -15.93 -8.62
N ALA A 88 -17.77 -15.50 -8.77
CA ALA A 88 -18.78 -15.62 -7.73
C ALA A 88 -19.57 -16.92 -7.94
N ARG A 89 -19.83 -17.65 -6.85
CA ARG A 89 -20.74 -18.79 -6.82
C ARG A 89 -21.55 -18.79 -5.53
N ARG A 90 -22.75 -19.35 -5.57
CA ARG A 90 -23.59 -19.56 -4.39
C ARG A 90 -23.66 -21.05 -4.09
N ASN A 91 -23.52 -21.43 -2.82
CA ASN A 91 -23.69 -22.80 -2.35
C ASN A 91 -24.54 -22.83 -1.07
N ALA A 92 -24.70 -24.01 -0.47
CA ALA A 92 -25.46 -24.20 0.77
C ALA A 92 -24.92 -23.38 1.96
N SER A 93 -23.62 -23.02 1.94
CA SER A 93 -23.00 -22.20 2.98
C SER A 93 -23.08 -20.69 2.71
N GLY A 94 -23.52 -20.23 1.54
CA GLY A 94 -23.66 -18.79 1.24
C GLY A 94 -23.02 -18.38 -0.08
N ASN A 95 -22.71 -17.09 -0.22
CA ASN A 95 -21.97 -16.60 -1.38
C ASN A 95 -20.47 -16.80 -1.18
N ILE A 96 -19.80 -17.22 -2.25
CA ILE A 96 -18.35 -17.42 -2.30
C ILE A 96 -17.82 -16.67 -3.51
N THR A 97 -16.90 -15.73 -3.29
CA THR A 97 -16.20 -15.01 -4.35
C THR A 97 -14.74 -15.41 -4.34
N THR A 98 -14.28 -16.03 -5.42
CA THR A 98 -12.87 -16.42 -5.61
C THR A 98 -12.20 -15.45 -6.58
N VAL A 99 -11.05 -14.91 -6.19
CA VAL A 99 -10.16 -14.14 -7.06
C VAL A 99 -8.87 -14.93 -7.27
N SER A 100 -8.52 -15.17 -8.53
CA SER A 100 -7.29 -15.87 -8.95
C SER A 100 -6.53 -15.05 -10.00
N ASN A 101 -5.31 -15.48 -10.35
CA ASN A 101 -4.39 -14.76 -11.24
C ASN A 101 -4.09 -13.36 -10.71
N LEU A 102 -3.49 -13.30 -9.52
CA LEU A 102 -3.31 -12.05 -8.78
C LEU A 102 -2.19 -11.16 -9.33
N ALA A 103 -1.33 -11.68 -10.21
CA ALA A 103 -0.17 -10.97 -10.72
C ALA A 103 -0.48 -9.57 -11.31
N PRO A 104 -1.53 -9.37 -12.12
CA PRO A 104 -1.85 -8.05 -12.67
C PRO A 104 -2.27 -7.02 -11.61
N LEU A 105 -2.76 -7.47 -10.46
CA LEU A 105 -3.13 -6.60 -9.34
C LEU A 105 -1.93 -6.22 -8.46
N LEU A 106 -0.77 -6.83 -8.71
CA LEU A 106 0.48 -6.64 -7.97
C LEU A 106 1.63 -6.25 -8.91
N ALA A 107 1.31 -5.74 -10.11
CA ALA A 107 2.27 -5.45 -11.17
C ALA A 107 3.42 -4.55 -10.69
N ASP A 108 3.12 -3.47 -9.96
CA ASP A 108 4.12 -2.54 -9.42
C ASP A 108 5.14 -3.25 -8.52
N GLN A 109 4.72 -4.23 -7.72
CA GLN A 109 5.63 -4.96 -6.84
C GLN A 109 6.45 -5.98 -7.63
N ILE A 110 5.85 -6.64 -8.62
CA ILE A 110 6.53 -7.62 -9.48
C ILE A 110 7.59 -6.94 -10.33
N ASP A 111 7.29 -5.77 -10.90
CA ASP A 111 8.23 -4.99 -11.70
C ASP A 111 9.39 -4.44 -10.87
N GLY A 112 9.16 -4.21 -9.56
CA GLY A 112 10.20 -3.88 -8.59
C GLY A 112 11.20 -5.00 -8.31
N ILE A 113 10.90 -6.26 -8.67
CA ILE A 113 11.82 -7.40 -8.50
C ILE A 113 12.87 -7.36 -9.61
N THR A 114 14.08 -6.96 -9.28
CA THR A 114 15.18 -6.82 -10.26
C THR A 114 15.76 -8.16 -10.73
N ASP A 115 15.72 -9.19 -9.88
CA ASP A 115 16.21 -10.51 -10.23
C ASP A 115 15.17 -11.28 -11.06
N GLU A 116 15.54 -11.70 -12.26
CA GLU A 116 14.62 -12.35 -13.19
C GLU A 116 14.16 -13.73 -12.69
N GLY A 117 15.05 -14.46 -12.00
CA GLY A 117 14.73 -15.76 -11.40
C GLY A 117 13.69 -15.62 -10.29
N ALA A 118 13.86 -14.64 -9.41
CA ALA A 118 12.93 -14.29 -8.36
C ALA A 118 11.60 -13.79 -8.90
N ARG A 119 11.62 -12.96 -9.96
CA ARG A 119 10.40 -12.48 -10.62
C ARG A 119 9.61 -13.65 -11.22
N ARG A 120 10.29 -14.55 -11.94
CA ARG A 120 9.68 -15.77 -12.50
C ARG A 120 9.08 -16.64 -11.41
N HIS A 121 9.83 -16.91 -10.34
CA HIS A 121 9.33 -17.70 -9.22
C HIS A 121 8.10 -17.04 -8.57
N THR A 122 8.14 -15.73 -8.35
CA THR A 122 7.00 -14.97 -7.80
C THR A 122 5.76 -15.08 -8.68
N LEU A 123 5.91 -14.99 -10.00
CA LEU A 123 4.81 -15.15 -10.95
C LEU A 123 4.20 -16.56 -10.88
N THR A 124 5.03 -17.61 -10.82
CA THR A 124 4.57 -18.99 -10.65
C THR A 124 3.80 -19.17 -9.34
N VAL A 125 4.28 -18.58 -8.24
CA VAL A 125 3.56 -18.65 -6.95
C VAL A 125 2.22 -17.91 -7.05
N LEU A 126 2.19 -16.72 -7.66
CA LEU A 126 0.96 -15.90 -7.80
C LEU A 126 -0.08 -16.51 -8.75
N GLU A 127 0.34 -17.29 -9.75
CA GLU A 127 -0.56 -18.04 -10.63
C GLU A 127 -1.35 -19.10 -9.85
N SER A 128 -0.69 -19.76 -8.89
CA SER A 128 -1.35 -20.72 -7.99
C SER A 128 -2.14 -20.06 -6.84
N ALA A 129 -1.90 -18.77 -6.60
CA ALA A 129 -2.47 -18.03 -5.47
C ALA A 129 -3.95 -17.68 -5.67
N ARG A 130 -4.71 -17.70 -4.57
CA ARG A 130 -6.16 -17.43 -4.59
C ARG A 130 -6.58 -16.66 -3.34
N ILE A 131 -7.50 -15.72 -3.51
CA ILE A 131 -8.20 -15.05 -2.41
C ILE A 131 -9.67 -15.47 -2.50
N VAL A 132 -10.22 -15.97 -1.40
CA VAL A 132 -11.60 -16.44 -1.33
C VAL A 132 -12.33 -15.65 -0.24
N PHE A 133 -13.45 -15.06 -0.60
CA PHE A 133 -14.38 -14.38 0.29
C PHE A 133 -15.62 -15.25 0.49
N CYS A 134 -16.05 -15.44 1.73
CA CYS A 134 -17.22 -16.22 2.12
C CYS A 134 -18.10 -15.41 3.08
N ASP A 135 -19.41 -15.45 2.88
CA ASP A 135 -20.36 -14.78 3.79
C ASP A 135 -20.36 -15.44 5.18
N THR A 136 -20.32 -16.78 5.20
CA THR A 136 -20.21 -17.55 6.45
C THR A 136 -18.75 -17.80 6.80
N PRO A 137 -18.38 -17.64 8.08
CA PRO A 137 -17.05 -17.99 8.54
C PRO A 137 -16.78 -19.47 8.27
N HIS A 138 -15.60 -19.78 7.76
CA HIS A 138 -15.15 -21.16 7.65
C HIS A 138 -14.90 -21.74 9.05
N ASP A 139 -15.29 -22.98 9.28
CA ASP A 139 -15.10 -23.66 10.55
C ASP A 139 -13.60 -23.78 10.88
N GLU A 140 -13.15 -23.14 11.96
CA GLU A 140 -11.75 -23.13 12.42
C GLU A 140 -11.23 -24.54 12.76
N ALA A 141 -12.12 -25.51 12.93
CA ALA A 141 -11.77 -26.91 13.20
C ALA A 141 -11.24 -27.67 11.98
N ALA A 142 -11.28 -27.10 10.76
CA ALA A 142 -10.70 -27.72 9.57
C ALA A 142 -9.16 -27.67 9.62
N PRO A 143 -8.44 -28.73 9.18
CA PRO A 143 -6.99 -28.75 9.22
C PRO A 143 -6.42 -27.56 8.43
N THR A 144 -5.61 -26.74 9.11
CA THR A 144 -4.89 -25.62 8.50
C THR A 144 -3.99 -26.16 7.40
N ILE A 145 -4.44 -26.03 6.15
CA ILE A 145 -3.63 -26.37 4.99
C ILE A 145 -2.48 -25.38 4.92
N SER A 146 -1.24 -25.88 4.85
CA SER A 146 -0.04 -25.04 4.78
C SER A 146 -0.15 -24.02 3.63
N GLY A 147 0.20 -22.75 3.90
CA GLY A 147 0.08 -21.65 2.94
C GLY A 147 -1.32 -21.01 2.85
N VAL A 148 -2.20 -21.25 3.83
CA VAL A 148 -3.50 -20.58 3.95
C VAL A 148 -3.50 -19.64 5.16
N THR A 149 -3.81 -18.38 4.92
CA THR A 149 -4.08 -17.38 5.96
C THR A 149 -5.58 -17.12 6.03
N LEU A 150 -6.17 -17.29 7.21
CA LEU A 150 -7.55 -16.92 7.50
C LEU A 150 -7.58 -15.52 8.11
N LEU A 151 -8.47 -14.67 7.60
CA LEU A 151 -8.70 -13.31 8.07
C LEU A 151 -10.19 -13.13 8.37
N ASP A 152 -10.53 -12.06 9.09
CA ASP A 152 -11.91 -11.65 9.36
C ASP A 152 -12.80 -12.78 9.89
N ARG A 153 -12.31 -13.46 10.95
CA ARG A 153 -13.00 -14.62 11.58
C ARG A 153 -13.28 -15.77 10.61
N GLY A 154 -12.43 -15.97 9.59
CA GLY A 154 -12.57 -17.05 8.61
C GLY A 154 -13.47 -16.71 7.43
N GLN A 155 -13.91 -15.46 7.27
CA GLN A 155 -14.67 -14.99 6.11
C GLN A 155 -13.77 -14.73 4.90
N VAL A 156 -12.49 -14.45 5.12
CA VAL A 156 -11.52 -14.25 4.04
C VAL A 156 -10.41 -15.28 4.17
N ARG A 157 -10.14 -15.97 3.07
CA ARG A 157 -9.11 -17.00 2.98
C ARG A 157 -8.13 -16.61 1.88
N VAL A 158 -6.88 -16.40 2.26
CA VAL A 158 -5.78 -16.14 1.34
C VAL A 158 -4.96 -17.42 1.22
N GLN A 159 -4.95 -18.02 0.04
CA GLN A 159 -4.07 -19.14 -0.29
C GLN A 159 -2.87 -18.59 -1.05
N TYR A 160 -1.77 -18.37 -0.33
CA TYR A 160 -0.53 -17.84 -0.86
C TYR A 160 0.63 -18.32 0.03
N GLN A 161 1.62 -18.99 -0.57
CA GLN A 161 2.74 -19.56 0.17
C GLN A 161 3.86 -18.56 0.47
N GLY A 162 3.78 -17.33 -0.07
CA GLY A 162 4.87 -16.36 0.00
C GLY A 162 5.89 -16.56 -1.13
N ALA A 163 6.47 -15.46 -1.60
CA ALA A 163 7.69 -15.48 -2.39
C ALA A 163 8.74 -14.60 -1.70
N ARG A 164 10.02 -14.86 -1.96
CA ARG A 164 11.14 -14.14 -1.32
C ARG A 164 10.97 -12.62 -1.38
N ASP A 165 10.57 -12.12 -2.55
CA ASP A 165 10.50 -10.69 -2.87
C ASP A 165 9.07 -10.15 -2.87
N LEU A 166 8.09 -10.98 -2.51
CA LEU A 166 6.69 -10.59 -2.34
C LEU A 166 6.13 -11.15 -1.03
N PRO A 167 6.07 -10.33 0.03
CA PRO A 167 5.65 -10.81 1.34
C PRO A 167 4.15 -11.16 1.33
N VAL A 168 3.76 -12.12 2.15
CA VAL A 168 2.34 -12.52 2.33
C VAL A 168 1.46 -11.32 2.68
N GLN A 169 2.00 -10.35 3.43
CA GLN A 169 1.29 -9.11 3.78
C GLN A 169 0.79 -8.33 2.56
N ALA A 170 1.55 -8.31 1.44
CA ALA A 170 1.12 -7.62 0.23
C ALA A 170 -0.17 -8.23 -0.36
N VAL A 171 -0.31 -9.55 -0.26
CA VAL A 171 -1.51 -10.27 -0.73
C VAL A 171 -2.68 -10.12 0.25
N ILE A 172 -2.39 -9.99 1.55
CA ILE A 172 -3.40 -9.67 2.57
C ILE A 172 -3.96 -8.25 2.34
N ASP A 173 -3.08 -7.27 2.11
CA ASP A 173 -3.48 -5.89 1.82
C ASP A 173 -4.32 -5.83 0.53
N LEU A 174 -3.94 -6.62 -0.50
CA LEU A 174 -4.74 -6.80 -1.70
C LEU A 174 -6.13 -7.39 -1.40
N ALA A 175 -6.23 -8.39 -0.51
CA ALA A 175 -7.50 -8.98 -0.12
C ALA A 175 -8.43 -7.96 0.53
N HIS A 176 -7.92 -7.08 1.41
CA HIS A 176 -8.70 -5.99 2.00
C HIS A 176 -9.20 -4.98 0.96
N LYS A 177 -8.34 -4.60 0.00
CA LYS A 177 -8.74 -3.72 -1.10
C LYS A 177 -9.83 -4.34 -1.98
N LEU A 178 -9.67 -5.60 -2.37
CA LEU A 178 -10.65 -6.34 -3.16
C LEU A 178 -11.99 -6.46 -2.43
N ARG A 179 -11.97 -6.75 -1.12
CA ARG A 179 -13.18 -6.82 -0.30
C ARG A 179 -13.93 -5.48 -0.31
N ALA A 180 -13.22 -4.39 -0.05
CA ALA A 180 -13.80 -3.05 -0.04
C ALA A 180 -14.38 -2.65 -1.40
N GLN A 181 -13.70 -3.00 -2.50
CA GLN A 181 -14.15 -2.69 -3.86
C GLN A 181 -15.35 -3.54 -4.31
N LEU A 182 -15.41 -4.81 -3.89
CA LEU A 182 -16.50 -5.72 -4.23
C LEU A 182 -17.73 -5.56 -3.32
N GLY A 183 -17.61 -4.80 -2.23
CA GLY A 183 -18.70 -4.58 -1.28
C GLY A 183 -19.05 -5.80 -0.44
N LEU A 184 -18.03 -6.60 -0.06
CA LEU A 184 -18.15 -7.86 0.71
C LEU A 184 -17.74 -7.68 2.19
#